data_AF-A0A9P8FIC1-F1
#
_entry.id   AF-A0A9P8FIC1-F1
#
_cell.length_a   1.000
_cell.length_b   1.000
_cell.length_c   1.000
_cell.angle_alpha   90.00
_cell.angle_beta   90.00
_cell.angle_gamma   90.00
#
_symmetry.space_group_name_H-M   'P 1'
#
loop_
_entity.id
_entity.type
_entity.pdbx_description
1 polymer ?
#
loop_
_entity_poly.entity_id
_entity_poly.type
_entity_poly.pdbx_seq_one_letter_code
_entity_poly.pdbx_strand_id
1 'polypeptide(L)'
;MASRVLRDVTNYKRSQLADRRQTFEERKAELLAQTQKSSDPIQTLLDGLKKLGLKSTTAQTSNGGFSLSNSNTSQMLIQSTFDASIPSALPSAWQADLERLLTIQSNKFEYTDLFSRLATEWVDKPNDANLLLGSPFGGDTTAESSDTESFESVQVGRDEMYRQRQEWDSFVFTERQTDTDAIEAYLSDLFIEPQQRKKVHKSAFDHLHDAFRKWTVTNSTCSSQDVEQAIKAVLSADLLSGRKRDELIALSNAGKGVLTEVADVINMEIANLGDWSWKPSPTPTQMRKQINGKYRVYMNPEIHQTLLLQYIGTRFAVSTKAIFMTFLRSKAWPKSAHSSMSSKDHARSAFYLGENKANFQNSVLHARREQFKDDFFLTQLPDKIEEVSRDYNASDDSDDEDSDKKSPLEIKQTLLRLATTELMVQRKIYGSFTLCQTDFKWFGPSLPH
;
A
#
# COMPACT_ATOMS: atom_id res chain seq x y z
N MET A 1 22.58 -11.37 13.28
CA MET A 1 22.10 -10.33 12.35
C MET A 1 20.57 -10.15 12.35
N ALA A 2 19.74 -11.20 12.30
CA ALA A 2 18.27 -11.07 12.47
C ALA A 2 17.84 -10.36 13.77
N SER A 3 18.64 -10.48 14.84
CA SER A 3 18.49 -9.74 16.10
C SER A 3 18.44 -8.21 15.94
N ARG A 4 19.12 -7.63 14.94
CA ARG A 4 19.14 -6.17 14.72
C ARG A 4 17.86 -5.65 14.08
N VAL A 5 17.33 -6.35 13.06
CA VAL A 5 16.01 -6.02 12.49
C VAL A 5 14.94 -6.12 13.56
N LEU A 6 14.99 -7.16 14.40
CA LEU A 6 14.11 -7.28 15.56
C LEU A 6 14.31 -6.11 16.54
N ARG A 7 15.53 -5.67 16.80
CA ARG A 7 15.82 -4.52 17.66
C ARG A 7 15.24 -3.22 17.08
N ASP A 8 15.40 -2.98 15.78
CA ASP A 8 14.88 -1.80 15.10
C ASP A 8 13.35 -1.81 15.05
N VAL A 9 12.75 -2.97 14.75
CA VAL A 9 11.31 -3.22 14.83
C VAL A 9 10.79 -2.99 16.25
N THR A 10 11.50 -3.46 17.27
CA THR A 10 11.09 -3.32 18.68
C THR A 10 11.22 -1.87 19.13
N ASN A 11 12.30 -1.19 18.75
CA ASN A 11 12.50 0.24 19.02
C ASN A 11 11.41 1.08 18.33
N TYR A 12 11.06 0.74 17.09
CA TYR A 12 9.99 1.38 16.35
C TYR A 12 8.62 1.15 17.01
N LYS A 13 8.27 -0.11 17.32
CA LYS A 13 7.07 -0.47 18.12
C LYS A 13 7.00 0.35 19.41
N ARG A 14 8.13 0.50 20.13
CA ARG A 14 8.20 1.31 21.35
C ARG A 14 7.94 2.80 21.10
N SER A 15 8.55 3.38 20.06
CA SER A 15 8.31 4.79 19.71
C SER A 15 6.85 5.04 19.37
N GLN A 16 6.23 4.13 18.62
CA GLN A 16 4.82 4.25 18.27
C GLN A 16 3.91 4.06 19.49
N LEU A 17 4.25 3.15 20.40
CA LEU A 17 3.54 2.98 21.67
C LEU A 17 3.65 4.22 22.56
N ALA A 18 4.82 4.87 22.59
CA ALA A 18 5.04 6.11 23.34
C ALA A 18 4.19 7.26 22.76
N ASP A 19 4.18 7.44 21.44
CA ASP A 19 3.33 8.44 20.76
C ASP A 19 1.85 8.19 21.06
N ARG A 20 1.41 6.92 21.02
CA ARG A 20 0.02 6.53 21.33
C ARG A 20 -0.35 6.77 22.79
N ARG A 21 0.57 6.48 23.72
CA ARG A 21 0.39 6.78 25.14
C ARG A 21 0.25 8.28 25.35
N GLN A 22 1.12 9.08 24.76
CA GLN A 22 1.06 10.54 24.87
C GLN A 22 -0.27 11.08 24.34
N THR A 23 -0.64 10.71 23.11
CA THR A 23 -1.91 11.12 22.49
C THR A 23 -3.12 10.70 23.32
N PHE A 24 -3.07 9.49 23.92
CA PHE A 24 -4.14 9.01 24.78
C PHE A 24 -4.22 9.79 26.10
N GLU A 25 -3.10 10.05 26.77
CA GLU A 25 -3.09 10.83 28.01
C GLU A 25 -3.53 12.28 27.78
N GLU A 26 -3.13 12.90 26.67
CA GLU A 26 -3.61 14.24 26.27
C GLU A 26 -5.12 14.24 26.10
N ARG A 27 -5.67 13.32 25.29
CA ARG A 27 -7.14 13.22 25.09
C ARG A 27 -7.89 12.84 26.36
N LYS A 28 -7.30 12.02 27.24
CA LYS A 28 -7.86 11.68 28.56
C LYS A 28 -7.91 12.90 29.47
N ALA A 29 -6.84 13.70 29.52
CA ALA A 29 -6.80 14.93 30.30
C ALA A 29 -7.83 15.96 29.79
N GLU A 30 -7.93 16.13 28.48
CA GLU A 30 -8.95 16.97 27.86
C GLU A 30 -10.37 16.51 28.19
N LEU A 31 -10.63 15.19 28.10
CA LEU A 31 -11.94 14.62 28.41
C LEU A 31 -12.31 14.82 29.88
N LEU A 32 -11.38 14.61 30.82
CA LEU A 32 -11.61 14.85 32.24
C LEU A 32 -11.86 16.34 32.53
N ALA A 33 -11.13 17.24 31.87
CA ALA A 33 -11.36 18.68 31.99
C ALA A 33 -12.71 19.12 31.41
N GLN A 34 -13.16 18.52 30.30
CA GLN A 34 -14.50 18.74 29.74
C GLN A 34 -15.59 18.21 30.66
N THR A 35 -15.36 17.05 31.29
CA THR A 35 -16.28 16.42 32.24
C THR A 35 -16.51 17.29 33.47
N GLN A 36 -15.45 17.91 34.01
CA GLN A 36 -15.55 18.82 35.15
C GLN A 36 -16.31 20.13 34.85
N LYS A 37 -16.35 20.55 33.58
CA LYS A 37 -17.02 21.79 33.15
C LYS A 37 -18.45 21.56 32.64
N SER A 38 -18.84 20.31 32.41
CA SER A 38 -20.13 19.97 31.81
C SER A 38 -21.24 19.89 32.86
N SER A 39 -22.46 20.28 32.45
CA SER A 39 -23.67 20.06 33.26
C SER A 39 -24.03 18.57 33.38
N ASP A 40 -23.61 17.75 32.39
CA ASP A 40 -23.86 16.30 32.32
C ASP A 40 -22.54 15.51 32.16
N PRO A 41 -21.82 15.25 33.27
CA PRO A 41 -20.49 14.63 33.23
C PRO A 41 -20.51 13.20 32.65
N ILE A 42 -21.57 12.42 32.92
CA ILE A 42 -21.67 11.01 32.50
C ILE A 42 -21.87 10.88 30.98
N GLN A 43 -22.70 11.72 30.36
CA GLN A 43 -22.88 11.69 28.90
C GLN A 43 -21.61 12.14 28.17
N THR A 44 -20.95 13.17 28.71
CA THR A 44 -19.69 13.70 28.17
C THR A 44 -18.59 12.62 28.17
N LEU A 45 -18.44 11.88 29.28
CA LEU A 45 -17.53 10.74 29.38
C LEU A 45 -17.89 9.61 28.40
N LEU A 46 -19.18 9.27 28.27
CA LEU A 46 -19.65 8.20 27.38
C LEU A 46 -19.34 8.51 25.92
N ASP A 47 -19.57 9.75 25.48
CA ASP A 47 -19.26 10.19 24.11
C ASP A 47 -17.76 10.32 23.88
N GLY A 48 -17.00 10.79 24.87
CA GLY A 48 -15.55 10.82 24.82
C GLY A 48 -14.92 9.43 24.68
N LEU A 49 -15.41 8.45 25.46
CA LEU A 49 -14.97 7.05 25.39
C LEU A 49 -15.25 6.42 24.02
N LYS A 50 -16.37 6.76 23.37
CA LYS A 50 -16.66 6.33 21.99
C LYS A 50 -15.71 6.95 20.98
N LYS A 51 -15.43 8.25 21.10
CA LYS A 51 -14.45 8.92 20.22
C LYS A 51 -13.05 8.32 20.38
N LEU A 52 -12.72 7.80 21.57
CA LEU A 52 -11.49 7.06 21.85
C LEU A 52 -11.51 5.60 21.38
N GLY A 53 -12.63 5.11 20.82
CA GLY A 53 -12.74 3.75 20.27
C GLY A 53 -12.66 2.63 21.32
N LEU A 54 -12.86 2.95 22.60
CA LEU A 54 -12.74 1.99 23.70
C LEU A 54 -13.98 1.08 23.75
N LYS A 55 -13.76 -0.23 23.59
CA LYS A 55 -14.81 -1.24 23.74
C LYS A 55 -14.95 -1.62 25.23
N SER A 56 -16.19 -1.86 25.68
CA SER A 56 -16.45 -2.29 27.06
C SER A 56 -15.60 -3.50 27.39
N THR A 57 -14.64 -3.32 28.30
CA THR A 57 -13.72 -4.37 28.74
C THR A 57 -14.22 -5.07 30.01
N THR A 58 -15.37 -4.65 30.54
CA THR A 58 -15.91 -5.16 31.79
C THR A 58 -17.02 -6.17 31.50
N ALA A 59 -16.63 -7.45 31.51
CA ALA A 59 -17.46 -8.64 31.68
C ALA A 59 -18.65 -8.86 30.72
N GLN A 60 -18.94 -10.13 30.45
CA GLN A 60 -20.19 -10.55 29.83
C GLN A 60 -21.38 -9.88 30.54
N THR A 61 -22.33 -9.39 29.76
CA THR A 61 -23.58 -8.75 30.20
C THR A 61 -24.42 -9.61 31.16
N SER A 62 -24.04 -10.88 31.38
CA SER A 62 -24.67 -11.82 32.29
C SER A 62 -24.47 -11.51 33.78
N ASN A 63 -23.44 -10.75 34.16
CA ASN A 63 -23.06 -10.57 35.57
C ASN A 63 -23.31 -9.14 36.12
N GLY A 64 -24.20 -8.36 35.50
CA GLY A 64 -24.53 -7.01 35.99
C GLY A 64 -23.44 -5.96 35.75
N GLY A 65 -22.50 -6.22 34.83
CA GLY A 65 -21.49 -5.25 34.42
C GLY A 65 -22.08 -4.07 33.64
N PHE A 66 -21.53 -2.88 33.86
CA PHE A 66 -21.91 -1.65 33.15
C PHE A 66 -21.62 -1.79 31.64
N SER A 67 -22.68 -1.85 30.83
CA SER A 67 -22.57 -1.96 29.39
C SER A 67 -22.51 -0.56 28.76
N LEU A 68 -21.44 -0.30 27.98
CA LEU A 68 -21.35 0.89 27.10
C LEU A 68 -22.33 0.83 25.91
N SER A 69 -23.23 -0.16 25.85
CA SER A 69 -24.23 -0.23 24.79
C SER A 69 -25.15 0.97 24.85
N ASN A 70 -24.92 1.86 23.88
CA ASN A 70 -25.21 3.28 23.88
C ASN A 70 -26.70 3.66 24.04
N SER A 71 -27.63 2.71 23.88
CA SER A 71 -29.06 2.95 24.03
C SER A 71 -29.52 2.86 25.49
N ASN A 72 -29.00 1.91 26.26
CA ASN A 72 -29.60 1.59 27.56
C ASN A 72 -29.08 2.52 28.65
N THR A 73 -27.80 2.88 28.59
CA THR A 73 -27.15 3.71 29.60
C THR A 73 -27.59 5.18 29.54
N SER A 74 -27.76 5.71 28.32
CA SER A 74 -28.29 7.05 28.09
C SER A 74 -29.76 7.16 28.51
N GLN A 75 -30.57 6.12 28.21
CA GLN A 75 -31.96 6.04 28.64
C GLN A 75 -32.09 5.86 30.16
N MET A 76 -31.25 5.04 30.80
CA MET A 76 -31.21 4.90 32.26
C MET A 76 -30.79 6.19 32.94
N LEU A 77 -29.87 6.96 32.35
CA LEU A 77 -29.48 8.27 32.88
C LEU A 77 -30.65 9.26 32.84
N ILE A 78 -31.38 9.32 31.71
CA ILE A 78 -32.60 10.12 31.59
C ILE A 78 -33.65 9.65 32.62
N GLN A 79 -33.85 8.34 32.77
CA GLN A 79 -34.80 7.79 33.74
C GLN A 79 -34.43 8.15 35.18
N SER A 80 -33.14 8.17 35.53
CA SER A 80 -32.66 8.53 36.88
C SER A 80 -32.99 9.96 37.30
N THR A 81 -33.32 10.85 36.35
CA THR A 81 -33.76 12.22 36.67
C THR A 81 -35.24 12.31 37.07
N PHE A 82 -36.05 11.32 36.72
CA PHE A 82 -37.50 11.31 36.97
C PHE A 82 -37.94 10.22 37.96
N ASP A 83 -37.13 9.17 38.13
CA ASP A 83 -37.48 7.97 38.90
C ASP A 83 -36.85 7.99 40.29
N ALA A 84 -37.68 8.22 41.31
CA ALA A 84 -37.28 8.24 42.73
C ALA A 84 -36.82 6.86 43.26
N SER A 85 -37.02 5.78 42.50
CA SER A 85 -36.53 4.44 42.87
C SER A 85 -35.04 4.24 42.58
N ILE A 86 -34.41 5.15 41.82
CA ILE A 86 -32.98 5.09 41.52
C ILE A 86 -32.21 5.86 42.61
N PRO A 87 -31.34 5.19 43.39
CA PRO A 87 -30.54 5.87 44.40
C PRO A 87 -29.60 6.90 43.76
N SER A 88 -29.49 8.09 44.35
CA SER A 88 -28.56 9.14 43.90
C SER A 88 -27.08 8.71 43.91
N ALA A 89 -26.74 7.64 44.63
CA ALA A 89 -25.42 7.02 44.64
C ALA A 89 -25.09 6.27 43.33
N LEU A 90 -26.09 5.85 42.55
CA LEU A 90 -25.90 5.00 41.37
C LEU A 90 -25.25 5.77 40.19
N PRO A 91 -25.67 7.00 39.83
CA PRO A 91 -24.98 7.79 38.81
C PRO A 91 -23.52 8.11 39.17
N SER A 92 -23.24 8.38 40.45
CA SER A 92 -21.87 8.60 40.94
C SER A 92 -21.00 7.33 40.80
N ALA A 93 -21.57 6.14 41.04
CA ALA A 93 -20.87 4.88 40.83
C ALA A 93 -20.59 4.62 39.34
N TRP A 94 -21.53 4.96 38.45
CA TRP A 94 -21.32 4.86 37.00
C TRP A 94 -20.23 5.79 36.51
N GLN A 95 -20.20 7.03 37.00
CA GLN A 95 -19.11 7.96 36.68
C GLN A 95 -17.75 7.39 37.11
N ALA A 96 -17.65 6.88 38.34
CA ALA A 96 -16.43 6.27 38.85
C ALA A 96 -15.99 5.05 38.02
N ASP A 97 -16.94 4.24 37.54
CA ASP A 97 -16.64 3.11 36.66
C ASP A 97 -16.13 3.55 35.27
N LEU A 98 -16.68 4.63 34.70
CA LEU A 98 -16.21 5.20 33.44
C LEU A 98 -14.78 5.77 33.57
N GLU A 99 -14.50 6.47 34.67
CA GLU A 99 -13.16 6.98 34.99
C GLU A 99 -12.18 5.83 35.26
N ARG A 100 -12.63 4.75 35.91
CA ARG A 100 -11.86 3.52 36.10
C ARG A 100 -11.48 2.88 34.77
N LEU A 101 -12.35 2.89 33.76
CA LEU A 101 -12.02 2.38 32.43
C LEU A 101 -10.89 3.17 31.76
N LEU A 102 -10.91 4.51 31.86
CA LEU A 102 -9.81 5.36 31.37
C LEU A 102 -8.50 5.04 32.09
N THR A 103 -8.58 4.79 33.40
CA THR A 103 -7.43 4.42 34.24
C THR A 103 -6.88 3.04 33.86
N ILE A 104 -7.74 2.05 33.59
CA ILE A 104 -7.32 0.72 33.13
C ILE A 104 -6.57 0.80 31.80
N GLN A 105 -7.04 1.64 30.87
CA GLN A 105 -6.37 1.81 29.58
C GLN A 105 -5.02 2.53 29.73
N SER A 106 -4.96 3.55 30.57
CA SER A 106 -3.71 4.21 30.97
C SER A 106 -2.71 3.20 31.53
N ASN A 107 -3.12 2.40 32.52
CA ASN A 107 -2.29 1.34 33.10
C ASN A 107 -1.85 0.30 32.06
N LYS A 108 -2.70 -0.04 31.09
CA LYS A 108 -2.33 -0.96 30.00
C LYS A 108 -1.19 -0.42 29.16
N PHE A 109 -1.17 0.89 28.85
CA PHE A 109 -0.03 1.52 28.19
C PHE A 109 1.22 1.47 29.06
N GLU A 110 1.10 1.72 30.38
CA GLU A 110 2.25 1.65 31.30
C GLU A 110 2.85 0.24 31.40
N TYR A 111 2.01 -0.79 31.53
CA TYR A 111 2.48 -2.17 31.55
C TYR A 111 3.10 -2.57 30.22
N THR A 112 2.51 -2.15 29.10
CA THR A 112 3.07 -2.43 27.77
C THR A 112 4.43 -1.76 27.59
N ASP A 113 4.61 -0.53 28.07
CA ASP A 113 5.91 0.16 28.10
C ASP A 113 6.92 -0.59 28.98
N LEU A 114 6.54 -1.02 30.19
CA LEU A 114 7.40 -1.81 31.06
C LEU A 114 7.85 -3.12 30.41
N PHE A 115 6.91 -3.88 29.84
CA PHE A 115 7.22 -5.13 29.13
C PHE A 115 8.09 -4.88 27.91
N SER A 116 7.86 -3.80 27.17
CA SER A 116 8.69 -3.42 26.02
C SER A 116 10.12 -3.09 26.46
N ARG A 117 10.30 -2.37 27.57
CA ARG A 117 11.62 -2.06 28.14
C ARG A 117 12.33 -3.33 28.58
N LEU A 118 11.64 -4.22 29.29
CA LEU A 118 12.20 -5.49 29.76
C LEU A 118 12.58 -6.41 28.59
N ALA A 119 11.73 -6.51 27.57
CA ALA A 119 12.05 -7.24 26.34
C ALA A 119 13.29 -6.67 25.66
N THR A 120 13.47 -5.35 25.66
CA THR A 120 14.65 -4.74 25.04
C THR A 120 15.90 -4.85 25.90
N GLU A 121 15.78 -4.81 27.22
CA GLU A 121 16.89 -5.16 28.10
C GLU A 121 17.29 -6.62 27.92
N TRP A 122 16.33 -7.53 27.71
CA TRP A 122 16.60 -8.93 27.43
C TRP A 122 17.29 -9.16 26.07
N VAL A 123 16.92 -8.38 25.05
CA VAL A 123 17.60 -8.39 23.73
C VAL A 123 19.00 -7.77 23.82
N ASP A 124 19.17 -6.71 24.62
CA ASP A 124 20.43 -5.97 24.75
C ASP A 124 21.42 -6.65 25.71
N LYS A 125 20.93 -7.41 26.70
CA LYS A 125 21.68 -8.18 27.70
C LYS A 125 21.16 -9.62 27.76
N PRO A 126 21.52 -10.49 26.79
CA PRO A 126 21.16 -11.90 26.86
C PRO A 126 21.81 -12.55 28.10
N ASN A 127 21.00 -13.17 28.97
CA ASN A 127 21.49 -13.94 30.13
C ASN A 127 22.35 -15.14 29.69
N ASP A 128 23.21 -15.64 30.59
CA ASP A 128 24.06 -16.83 30.39
C ASP A 128 23.31 -18.08 29.88
N ALA A 129 22.00 -18.17 30.15
CA ALA A 129 21.14 -19.23 29.63
C ALA A 129 20.95 -19.21 28.10
N ASN A 130 21.10 -18.06 27.43
CA ASN A 130 21.04 -17.93 25.97
C ASN A 130 22.37 -18.28 25.28
N LEU A 131 23.51 -18.19 25.99
CA LEU A 131 24.81 -18.67 25.50
C LEU A 131 24.82 -20.20 25.30
N LEU A 132 23.91 -20.92 25.98
CA LEU A 132 23.76 -22.38 25.85
C LEU A 132 22.87 -22.81 24.67
N LEU A 133 22.08 -21.89 24.09
CA LEU A 133 21.15 -22.16 22.97
C LEU A 133 21.68 -21.69 21.61
N GLY A 134 22.78 -20.94 21.59
CA GLY A 134 23.40 -20.40 20.39
C GLY A 134 24.89 -20.75 20.31
N SER A 135 25.21 -22.04 20.19
CA SER A 135 26.53 -22.46 19.72
C SER A 135 26.47 -22.70 18.20
N PRO A 136 26.96 -21.77 17.36
CA PRO A 136 27.74 -22.13 16.21
C PRO A 136 29.20 -22.31 16.65
N PHE A 137 29.79 -23.39 16.13
CA PHE A 137 31.17 -23.81 16.28
C PHE A 137 32.20 -22.67 16.21
N GLY A 138 33.30 -22.89 16.94
CA GLY A 138 34.39 -21.97 17.20
C GLY A 138 34.99 -21.24 15.99
N GLY A 139 35.54 -20.07 16.28
CA GLY A 139 36.26 -19.24 15.31
C GLY A 139 36.75 -17.95 15.95
N ASP A 140 37.75 -18.10 16.81
CA ASP A 140 38.79 -17.15 17.24
C ASP A 140 38.48 -15.66 17.48
N THR A 141 38.74 -15.27 18.73
CA THR A 141 39.07 -13.93 19.19
C THR A 141 40.28 -13.36 18.47
N THR A 142 40.15 -12.26 17.72
CA THR A 142 41.22 -11.27 17.58
C THR A 142 40.69 -9.86 17.34
N ALA A 143 41.27 -8.93 18.11
CA ALA A 143 41.44 -7.51 17.86
C ALA A 143 40.20 -6.61 17.89
N GLU A 144 40.10 -5.88 19.00
CA GLU A 144 39.60 -4.52 19.08
C GLU A 144 40.16 -3.67 17.91
N SER A 145 39.32 -3.24 16.98
CA SER A 145 39.55 -1.99 16.24
C SER A 145 38.44 -1.00 16.58
N SER A 146 38.89 0.07 17.23
CA SER A 146 38.17 1.33 17.34
C SER A 146 38.08 1.95 15.95
N ASP A 147 37.05 1.58 15.19
CA ASP A 147 36.68 2.31 13.98
C ASP A 147 35.45 3.17 14.28
N THR A 148 35.74 4.33 14.87
CA THR A 148 34.97 5.53 14.56
C THR A 148 35.08 5.75 13.06
N GLU A 149 34.17 5.17 12.29
CA GLU A 149 33.95 5.52 10.89
C GLU A 149 33.47 6.98 10.85
N SER A 150 34.46 7.87 10.86
CA SER A 150 34.47 9.10 10.09
C SER A 150 33.68 8.88 8.81
N PHE A 151 32.72 9.76 8.55
CA PHE A 151 32.11 9.95 7.25
C PHE A 151 33.22 10.10 6.19
N GLU A 152 33.69 8.98 5.63
CA GLU A 152 34.45 8.99 4.39
C GLU A 152 33.44 9.29 3.29
N SER A 153 33.27 10.59 3.05
CA SER A 153 32.82 11.12 1.78
C SER A 153 33.69 10.50 0.69
N VAL A 154 33.19 9.44 0.04
CA VAL A 154 33.79 8.89 -1.18
C VAL A 154 33.74 10.01 -2.24
N GLN A 155 34.81 10.80 -2.27
CA GLN A 155 35.11 11.82 -3.26
C GLN A 155 35.52 11.14 -4.57
N VAL A 156 34.60 10.44 -5.24
CA VAL A 156 34.77 10.17 -6.67
C VAL A 156 33.42 10.17 -7.38
N GLY A 157 32.65 11.25 -7.22
CA GLY A 157 31.57 11.55 -8.16
C GLY A 157 32.19 11.97 -9.48
N ARG A 158 32.10 11.15 -10.53
CA ARG A 158 32.42 11.62 -11.89
C ARG A 158 31.55 12.84 -12.22
N ASP A 159 32.01 13.74 -13.08
CA ASP A 159 31.24 14.94 -13.50
C ASP A 159 29.79 14.63 -13.89
N GLU A 160 29.55 13.45 -14.46
CA GLU A 160 28.23 12.96 -14.84
C GLU A 160 27.29 12.75 -13.64
N MET A 161 27.78 12.27 -12.50
CA MET A 161 27.00 12.13 -11.26
C MET A 161 26.55 13.50 -10.76
N TYR A 162 27.44 14.48 -10.74
CA TYR A 162 27.09 15.83 -10.29
C TYR A 162 26.08 16.50 -11.23
N ARG A 163 26.23 16.33 -12.55
CA ARG A 163 25.27 16.84 -13.54
C ARG A 163 23.89 16.21 -13.38
N GLN A 164 23.81 14.89 -13.26
CA GLN A 164 22.52 14.19 -13.10
C GLN A 164 21.88 14.49 -11.76
N ARG A 165 22.66 14.67 -10.69
CA ARG A 165 22.16 15.14 -9.40
C ARG A 165 21.59 16.55 -9.52
N GLN A 166 22.31 17.48 -10.16
CA GLN A 166 21.84 18.85 -10.32
C GLN A 166 20.55 18.92 -11.14
N GLU A 167 20.45 18.12 -12.20
CA GLU A 167 19.23 18.00 -13.00
C GLU A 167 18.07 17.42 -12.17
N TRP A 168 18.32 16.36 -11.41
CA TRP A 168 17.32 15.78 -10.49
C TRP A 168 16.89 16.77 -9.40
N ASP A 169 17.84 17.46 -8.76
CA ASP A 169 17.58 18.47 -7.73
C ASP A 169 16.71 19.61 -8.31
N SER A 170 16.97 20.02 -9.55
CA SER A 170 16.17 21.03 -10.25
C SER A 170 14.73 20.57 -10.51
N PHE A 171 14.48 19.27 -10.67
CA PHE A 171 13.12 18.76 -10.86
C PHE A 171 12.37 18.56 -9.56
N VAL A 172 13.06 18.12 -8.50
CA VAL A 172 12.43 17.76 -7.22
C VAL A 172 12.25 18.96 -6.30
N PHE A 173 13.21 19.89 -6.26
CA PHE A 173 13.21 21.00 -5.32
C PHE A 173 12.80 22.34 -5.93
N THR A 174 12.63 22.42 -7.25
CA THR A 174 12.01 23.60 -7.86
C THR A 174 10.50 23.46 -7.74
N GLU A 175 9.90 24.25 -6.86
CA GLU A 175 8.45 24.37 -6.76
C GLU A 175 7.87 24.78 -8.12
N ARG A 176 7.09 23.89 -8.73
CA ARG A 176 6.39 24.22 -9.97
C ARG A 176 5.18 25.08 -9.62
N GLN A 177 5.27 26.38 -9.94
CA GLN A 177 4.10 27.24 -9.92
C GLN A 177 3.16 26.81 -11.06
N THR A 178 2.20 25.98 -10.73
CA THR A 178 1.13 25.56 -11.64
C THR A 178 -0.08 26.46 -11.44
N ASP A 179 -0.53 27.08 -12.52
CA ASP A 179 -1.80 27.79 -12.58
C ASP A 179 -2.94 26.77 -12.45
N THR A 180 -3.52 26.68 -11.26
CA THR A 180 -4.52 25.67 -10.92
C THR A 180 -5.82 25.94 -11.67
N ASP A 181 -6.16 27.22 -11.86
CA ASP A 181 -7.36 27.67 -12.54
C ASP A 181 -7.27 27.35 -14.04
N ALA A 182 -6.11 27.57 -14.66
CA ALA A 182 -5.90 27.21 -16.06
C ALA A 182 -5.95 25.70 -16.29
N ILE A 183 -5.41 24.89 -15.36
CA ILE A 183 -5.48 23.43 -15.43
C ILE A 183 -6.93 22.96 -15.26
N GLU A 184 -7.65 23.50 -14.27
CA GLU A 184 -9.05 23.15 -14.05
C GLU A 184 -9.92 23.52 -15.25
N ALA A 185 -9.75 24.72 -15.79
CA ALA A 185 -10.45 25.16 -17.00
C ALA A 185 -10.14 24.25 -18.20
N TYR A 186 -8.87 23.88 -18.41
CA TYR A 186 -8.47 22.95 -19.46
C TYR A 186 -9.07 21.55 -19.27
N LEU A 187 -9.06 21.02 -18.04
CA LEU A 187 -9.65 19.71 -17.75
C LEU A 187 -11.17 19.75 -17.89
N SER A 188 -11.84 20.82 -17.47
CA SER A 188 -13.29 20.99 -17.67
C SER A 188 -13.67 21.11 -19.15
N ASP A 189 -12.86 21.78 -19.97
CA ASP A 189 -13.06 21.85 -21.42
C ASP A 189 -12.80 20.48 -22.08
N LEU A 190 -11.74 19.78 -21.68
CA LEU A 190 -11.39 18.46 -22.22
C LEU A 190 -12.42 17.38 -21.83
N PHE A 191 -12.92 17.45 -20.61
CA PHE A 191 -13.93 16.57 -20.04
C PHE A 191 -15.28 17.30 -19.93
N ILE A 192 -15.79 17.79 -21.07
CA ILE A 192 -17.12 18.41 -21.19
C ILE A 192 -18.13 17.65 -20.32
N GLU A 193 -18.86 18.36 -19.45
CA GLU A 193 -19.94 17.77 -18.65
C GLU A 193 -20.86 16.95 -19.57
N PRO A 194 -21.03 15.64 -19.33
CA PRO A 194 -21.96 14.86 -20.10
C PRO A 194 -23.35 15.46 -19.90
N GLN A 195 -23.93 16.02 -20.98
CA GLN A 195 -25.33 16.44 -21.10
C GLN A 195 -26.20 15.65 -20.12
N GLN A 196 -26.88 16.32 -19.20
CA GLN A 196 -27.67 15.69 -18.13
C GLN A 196 -28.44 14.45 -18.62
N ARG A 197 -27.83 13.27 -18.47
CA ARG A 197 -28.45 12.00 -18.86
C ARG A 197 -29.38 11.61 -17.73
N LYS A 198 -30.63 11.34 -18.09
CA LYS A 198 -31.71 10.92 -17.18
C LYS A 198 -31.20 9.96 -16.09
N LYS A 199 -31.32 10.39 -14.84
CA LYS A 199 -30.82 9.80 -13.58
C LYS A 199 -31.37 8.40 -13.26
N VAL A 200 -31.07 7.35 -14.04
CA VAL A 200 -31.61 6.00 -13.72
C VAL A 200 -30.58 4.87 -13.75
N HIS A 201 -29.50 4.93 -14.52
CA HIS A 201 -28.48 3.88 -14.53
C HIS A 201 -27.08 4.39 -14.15
N LYS A 202 -26.47 3.73 -13.15
CA LYS A 202 -25.05 3.92 -12.82
C LYS A 202 -24.20 3.74 -14.08
N SER A 203 -23.34 4.72 -14.35
CA SER A 203 -22.41 4.69 -15.46
C SER A 203 -21.24 3.73 -15.19
N ALA A 204 -20.49 3.36 -16.22
CA ALA A 204 -19.27 2.57 -16.04
C ALA A 204 -18.21 3.29 -15.20
N PHE A 205 -18.19 4.63 -15.25
CA PHE A 205 -17.34 5.46 -14.40
C PHE A 205 -17.82 5.47 -12.95
N ASP A 206 -19.13 5.45 -12.69
CA ASP A 206 -19.66 5.32 -11.33
C ASP A 206 -19.28 3.96 -10.73
N HIS A 207 -19.32 2.88 -11.53
CA HIS A 207 -18.84 1.57 -11.09
C HIS A 207 -17.34 1.54 -10.80
N LEU A 208 -16.53 2.22 -11.62
CA LEU A 208 -15.09 2.37 -11.39
C LEU A 208 -14.84 3.10 -10.07
N HIS A 209 -15.51 4.24 -9.86
CA HIS A 209 -15.38 5.05 -8.66
C HIS A 209 -15.86 4.29 -7.41
N ASP A 210 -17.01 3.62 -7.48
CA ASP A 210 -17.53 2.77 -6.40
C ASP A 210 -16.54 1.63 -6.06
N ALA A 211 -15.88 1.04 -7.06
CA ALA A 211 -14.92 -0.04 -6.84
C ALA A 211 -13.67 0.45 -6.11
N PHE A 212 -13.10 1.59 -6.51
CA PHE A 212 -11.97 2.21 -5.79
C PHE A 212 -12.37 2.68 -4.39
N ARG A 213 -13.56 3.27 -4.23
CA ARG A 213 -14.05 3.73 -2.92
C ARG A 213 -14.27 2.58 -1.93
N LYS A 214 -14.64 1.39 -2.42
CA LYS A 214 -14.80 0.18 -1.61
C LYS A 214 -13.49 -0.52 -1.30
N TRP A 215 -12.43 -0.24 -2.05
CA TRP A 215 -11.14 -0.84 -1.81
C TRP A 215 -10.58 -0.31 -0.49
N THR A 216 -10.24 -1.22 0.41
CA THR A 216 -9.52 -0.91 1.64
C THR A 216 -8.59 -2.05 1.99
N VAL A 217 -7.38 -1.72 2.42
CA VAL A 217 -6.41 -2.70 2.91
C VAL A 217 -6.77 -3.23 4.30
N THR A 218 -7.62 -2.53 5.06
CA THR A 218 -8.01 -2.90 6.43
C THR A 218 -8.80 -4.21 6.52
N ASN A 219 -9.30 -4.73 5.40
CA ASN A 219 -10.06 -5.98 5.37
C ASN A 219 -9.16 -7.22 5.36
N SER A 220 -7.84 -7.06 5.21
CA SER A 220 -6.88 -8.16 5.21
C SER A 220 -5.82 -7.98 6.28
N THR A 221 -5.60 -9.00 7.11
CA THR A 221 -4.48 -9.08 8.04
C THR A 221 -3.25 -9.60 7.32
N CYS A 222 -2.10 -8.97 7.54
CA CYS A 222 -0.79 -9.46 7.12
C CYS A 222 -0.44 -10.72 7.92
N SER A 223 -0.08 -11.79 7.21
CA SER A 223 0.42 -13.04 7.76
C SER A 223 1.94 -13.17 7.56
N SER A 224 2.58 -14.13 8.23
CA SER A 224 4.01 -14.41 8.02
C SER A 224 4.33 -14.79 6.57
N GLN A 225 3.43 -15.48 5.87
CA GLN A 225 3.58 -15.81 4.46
C GLN A 225 3.53 -14.55 3.57
N ASP A 226 2.67 -13.58 3.89
CA ASP A 226 2.65 -12.31 3.16
C ASP A 226 3.97 -11.55 3.33
N VAL A 227 4.59 -11.61 4.52
CA VAL A 227 5.90 -11.01 4.78
C VAL A 227 6.99 -11.71 3.95
N GLU A 228 6.99 -13.04 3.88
CA GLU A 228 7.93 -13.80 3.04
C GLU A 228 7.81 -13.40 1.56
N GLN A 229 6.58 -13.26 1.06
CA GLN A 229 6.32 -12.82 -0.32
C GLN A 229 6.78 -11.36 -0.54
N ALA A 230 6.50 -10.46 0.40
CA ALA A 230 6.97 -9.08 0.33
C ALA A 230 8.51 -9.01 0.35
N ILE A 231 9.19 -9.82 1.18
CA ILE A 231 10.65 -9.90 1.20
C ILE A 231 11.20 -10.33 -0.17
N LYS A 232 10.65 -11.39 -0.77
CA LYS A 232 11.04 -11.85 -2.10
C LYS A 232 10.87 -10.75 -3.16
N ALA A 233 9.74 -10.05 -3.14
CA ALA A 233 9.45 -8.97 -4.08
C ALA A 233 10.38 -7.76 -3.90
N VAL A 234 10.73 -7.38 -2.66
CA VAL A 234 11.67 -6.29 -2.40
C VAL A 234 13.09 -6.66 -2.82
N LEU A 235 13.49 -7.92 -2.64
CA LEU A 235 14.81 -8.42 -3.05
C LEU A 235 14.96 -8.46 -4.57
N SER A 236 13.89 -8.77 -5.31
CA SER A 236 13.91 -8.78 -6.78
C SER A 236 13.85 -7.37 -7.38
N ALA A 237 13.12 -6.44 -6.76
CA ALA A 237 13.04 -5.04 -7.20
C ALA A 237 14.34 -4.24 -6.97
N ASP A 238 15.31 -4.81 -6.25
CA ASP A 238 16.60 -4.20 -5.89
C ASP A 238 16.50 -2.79 -5.28
N LEU A 239 15.42 -2.56 -4.51
CA LEU A 239 15.14 -1.27 -3.88
C LEU A 239 16.15 -0.97 -2.76
N LEU A 240 16.51 -1.96 -1.96
CA LEU A 240 17.46 -1.86 -0.85
C LEU A 240 18.83 -2.43 -1.25
N SER A 241 19.92 -1.71 -0.94
CA SER A 241 21.30 -2.12 -1.27
C SER A 241 22.18 -2.25 -0.03
N GLY A 242 23.30 -2.96 -0.20
CA GLY A 242 24.32 -3.14 0.84
C GLY A 242 23.74 -3.80 2.08
N ARG A 243 24.04 -3.23 3.26
CA ARG A 243 23.68 -3.82 4.55
C ARG A 243 22.19 -4.11 4.75
N LYS A 244 21.29 -3.22 4.31
CA LYS A 244 19.84 -3.42 4.46
C LYS A 244 19.34 -4.60 3.61
N ARG A 245 19.99 -4.87 2.47
CA ARG A 245 19.70 -6.04 1.64
C ARG A 245 20.15 -7.33 2.34
N ASP A 246 21.33 -7.33 2.94
CA ASP A 246 21.84 -8.48 3.70
C ASP A 246 20.96 -8.79 4.93
N GLU A 247 20.49 -7.74 5.61
CA GLU A 247 19.53 -7.85 6.71
C GLU A 247 18.18 -8.43 6.25
N LEU A 248 17.72 -8.06 5.05
CA LEU A 248 16.50 -8.60 4.46
C LEU A 248 16.65 -10.08 4.06
N ILE A 249 17.81 -10.48 3.54
CA ILE A 249 18.16 -11.89 3.27
C ILE A 249 18.25 -12.69 4.57
N ALA A 250 18.84 -12.11 5.62
CA ALA A 250 18.87 -12.74 6.94
C ALA A 250 17.44 -12.89 7.53
N LEU A 251 16.56 -11.92 7.27
CA LEU A 251 15.16 -11.97 7.68
C LEU A 251 14.36 -13.04 6.92
N SER A 252 14.60 -13.23 5.61
CA SER A 252 13.94 -14.30 4.84
C SER A 252 14.28 -15.69 5.36
N ASN A 253 15.49 -15.86 5.89
CA ASN A 253 15.97 -17.12 6.46
C ASN A 253 15.67 -17.25 7.96
N ALA A 254 15.00 -16.27 8.57
CA ALA A 254 14.64 -16.30 9.98
C ALA A 254 13.45 -17.26 10.22
N GLY A 255 13.33 -17.75 11.46
CA GLY A 255 12.21 -18.61 11.84
C GLY A 255 10.86 -17.89 11.77
N LYS A 256 9.78 -18.65 11.53
CA LYS A 256 8.40 -18.14 11.39
C LYS A 256 7.95 -17.17 12.49
N GLY A 257 8.42 -17.35 13.72
CA GLY A 257 8.11 -16.45 14.84
C GLY A 257 8.58 -15.01 14.62
N VAL A 258 9.75 -14.81 14.01
CA VAL A 258 10.29 -13.48 13.69
C VAL A 258 9.44 -12.79 12.61
N LEU A 259 9.01 -13.56 11.61
CA LEU A 259 8.17 -13.06 10.53
C LEU A 259 6.76 -12.70 11.02
N THR A 260 6.22 -13.45 11.98
CA THR A 260 4.97 -13.09 12.66
C THR A 260 5.11 -11.77 13.41
N GLU A 261 6.22 -11.55 14.12
CA GLU A 261 6.45 -10.27 14.80
C GLU A 261 6.50 -9.08 13.84
N VAL A 262 7.10 -9.26 12.65
CA VAL A 262 7.11 -8.25 11.59
C VAL A 262 5.71 -8.05 11.02
N ALA A 263 4.94 -9.12 10.79
CA ALA A 263 3.55 -9.04 10.35
C ALA A 263 2.68 -8.26 11.35
N ASP A 264 2.91 -8.43 12.66
CA ASP A 264 2.21 -7.68 13.70
C ASP A 264 2.54 -6.19 13.67
N VAL A 265 3.78 -5.80 13.36
CA VAL A 265 4.13 -4.39 13.12
C VAL A 265 3.34 -3.84 11.94
N ILE A 266 3.35 -4.57 10.82
CA ILE A 266 2.67 -4.15 9.59
C ILE A 266 1.17 -4.00 9.85
N ASN A 267 0.55 -4.95 10.55
CA ASN A 267 -0.86 -4.88 10.95
C ASN A 267 -1.14 -3.68 11.86
N MET A 268 -0.25 -3.39 12.80
CA MET A 268 -0.33 -2.22 13.68
C MET A 268 -0.23 -0.91 12.90
N GLU A 269 0.60 -0.84 11.86
CA GLU A 269 0.70 0.32 10.96
C GLU A 269 -0.52 0.47 10.06
N ILE A 270 -1.01 -0.62 9.46
CA ILE A 270 -2.22 -0.63 8.63
C ILE A 270 -3.43 -0.12 9.43
N ALA A 271 -3.56 -0.53 10.69
CA ALA A 271 -4.63 -0.08 11.57
C ALA A 271 -4.61 1.44 11.83
N ASN A 272 -3.45 2.09 11.69
CA ASN A 272 -3.25 3.52 11.93
C ASN A 272 -2.76 4.26 10.66
N LEU A 273 -3.15 3.80 9.48
CA LEU A 273 -2.64 4.35 8.21
C LEU A 273 -2.95 5.86 8.03
N GLY A 274 -4.01 6.37 8.69
CA GLY A 274 -4.38 7.78 8.63
C GLY A 274 -3.35 8.74 9.27
N ASP A 275 -2.61 8.26 10.28
CA ASP A 275 -1.57 9.03 10.97
C ASP A 275 -0.15 8.57 10.57
N TRP A 276 -0.04 7.73 9.53
CA TRP A 276 1.23 7.17 9.11
C TRP A 276 2.13 8.25 8.47
N SER A 277 3.40 8.25 8.86
CA SER A 277 4.42 9.15 8.34
C SER A 277 5.76 8.41 8.24
N TRP A 278 6.63 8.88 7.34
CA TRP A 278 7.98 8.35 7.19
C TRP A 278 8.78 8.53 8.48
N LYS A 279 9.38 7.44 8.97
CA LYS A 279 10.22 7.44 10.18
C LYS A 279 11.51 6.65 9.91
N PRO A 280 12.70 7.25 9.98
CA PRO A 280 12.97 8.67 10.25
C PRO A 280 12.57 9.58 9.06
N SER A 281 12.13 10.80 9.39
CA SER A 281 11.92 11.89 8.42
C SER A 281 13.03 12.92 8.57
N PRO A 282 13.70 13.35 7.48
CA PRO A 282 13.49 12.94 6.09
C PRO A 282 14.10 11.57 5.77
N THR A 283 13.47 10.82 4.85
CA THR A 283 14.01 9.53 4.40
C THR A 283 15.23 9.76 3.49
N PRO A 284 16.38 9.14 3.78
CA PRO A 284 17.57 9.34 2.96
C PRO A 284 17.39 8.77 1.56
N THR A 285 17.93 9.47 0.57
CA THR A 285 17.98 9.01 -0.83
C THR A 285 19.41 8.64 -1.21
N GLN A 286 19.59 7.53 -1.90
CA GLN A 286 20.88 7.07 -2.40
C GLN A 286 20.89 7.06 -3.93
N MET A 287 21.94 7.62 -4.50
CA MET A 287 22.14 7.65 -5.94
C MET A 287 23.01 6.45 -6.33
N ARG A 288 22.46 5.53 -7.12
CA ARG A 288 23.12 4.29 -7.54
C ARG A 288 23.38 4.32 -9.04
N LYS A 289 24.55 3.80 -9.43
CA LYS A 289 24.93 3.65 -10.83
C LYS A 289 24.35 2.35 -11.38
N GLN A 290 23.64 2.43 -12.49
CA GLN A 290 23.17 1.25 -13.21
C GLN A 290 24.21 0.71 -14.19
N ILE A 291 24.00 -0.52 -14.66
CA ILE A 291 24.84 -1.19 -15.68
C ILE A 291 24.94 -0.35 -16.97
N ASN A 292 23.88 0.41 -17.29
CA ASN A 292 23.83 1.33 -18.44
C ASN A 292 24.68 2.61 -18.26
N GLY A 293 25.37 2.78 -17.13
CA GLY A 293 26.21 3.94 -16.82
C GLY A 293 25.45 5.13 -16.21
N LYS A 294 24.12 5.19 -16.35
CA LYS A 294 23.28 6.25 -15.78
C LYS A 294 23.10 6.07 -14.28
N TYR A 295 22.91 7.16 -13.57
CA TYR A 295 22.59 7.14 -12.15
C TYR A 295 21.09 7.27 -11.94
N ARG A 296 20.57 6.52 -10.96
CA ARG A 296 19.19 6.63 -10.50
C ARG A 296 19.16 6.88 -9.00
N VAL A 297 18.16 7.64 -8.56
CA VAL A 297 17.95 7.95 -7.15
C VAL A 297 16.96 6.95 -6.57
N TYR A 298 17.38 6.23 -5.54
CA TYR A 298 16.58 5.27 -4.79
C TYR A 298 16.28 5.84 -3.41
N MET A 299 15.02 5.76 -2.98
CA MET A 299 14.67 6.02 -1.59
C MET A 299 15.23 4.88 -0.72
N ASN A 300 15.76 5.19 0.46
CA ASN A 300 16.31 4.21 1.38
C ASN A 300 15.50 4.16 2.70
N PRO A 301 14.22 3.77 2.67
CA PRO A 301 13.39 3.64 3.86
C PRO A 301 13.84 2.51 4.77
N GLU A 302 13.24 2.42 5.96
CA GLU A 302 13.46 1.29 6.87
C GLU A 302 12.81 0.01 6.35
N ILE A 303 13.35 -1.15 6.75
CA ILE A 303 12.91 -2.46 6.21
C ILE A 303 11.41 -2.67 6.44
N HIS A 304 10.91 -2.38 7.64
CA HIS A 304 9.48 -2.54 7.98
C HIS A 304 8.58 -1.64 7.12
N GLN A 305 8.96 -0.37 6.87
CA GLN A 305 8.22 0.53 5.99
C GLN A 305 8.25 0.08 4.54
N THR A 306 9.38 -0.44 4.08
CA THR A 306 9.52 -1.01 2.74
C THR A 306 8.58 -2.20 2.57
N LEU A 307 8.54 -3.10 3.56
CA LEU A 307 7.65 -4.26 3.56
C LEU A 307 6.17 -3.87 3.66
N LEU A 308 5.83 -2.87 4.47
CA LEU A 308 4.48 -2.31 4.54
C LEU A 308 4.04 -1.80 3.16
N LEU A 309 4.87 -0.97 2.51
CA LEU A 309 4.54 -0.39 1.21
C LEU A 309 4.48 -1.43 0.11
N GLN A 310 5.37 -2.43 0.13
CA GLN A 310 5.29 -3.56 -0.80
C GLN A 310 3.98 -4.34 -0.59
N TYR A 311 3.62 -4.63 0.66
CA TYR A 311 2.39 -5.36 0.99
C TYR A 311 1.13 -4.62 0.51
N ILE A 312 1.03 -3.32 0.81
CA ILE A 312 -0.09 -2.48 0.36
C ILE A 312 -0.08 -2.34 -1.16
N GLY A 313 1.10 -2.04 -1.73
CA GLY A 313 1.32 -1.79 -3.14
C GLY A 313 0.93 -2.97 -4.02
N THR A 314 1.38 -4.19 -3.69
CA THR A 314 1.02 -5.39 -4.44
C THR A 314 -0.49 -5.63 -4.43
N ARG A 315 -1.14 -5.53 -3.27
CA ARG A 315 -2.60 -5.72 -3.14
C ARG A 315 -3.40 -4.65 -3.89
N PHE A 316 -2.94 -3.41 -3.81
CA PHE A 316 -3.52 -2.31 -4.55
C PHE A 316 -3.35 -2.50 -6.06
N ALA A 317 -2.17 -2.94 -6.51
CA ALA A 317 -1.87 -3.20 -7.92
C ALA A 317 -2.74 -4.31 -8.52
N VAL A 318 -2.87 -5.46 -7.84
CA VAL A 318 -3.75 -6.56 -8.25
C VAL A 318 -5.21 -6.08 -8.34
N SER A 319 -5.68 -5.37 -7.32
CA SER A 319 -7.05 -4.85 -7.29
C SER A 319 -7.30 -3.84 -8.40
N THR A 320 -6.34 -2.92 -8.61
CA THR A 320 -6.37 -1.90 -9.66
C THR A 320 -6.46 -2.55 -11.04
N LYS A 321 -5.65 -3.58 -11.30
CA LYS A 321 -5.71 -4.33 -12.56
C LYS A 321 -7.08 -4.97 -12.76
N ALA A 322 -7.63 -5.62 -11.75
CA ALA A 322 -8.95 -6.25 -11.82
C ALA A 322 -10.09 -5.23 -12.10
N ILE A 323 -10.05 -4.07 -11.43
CA ILE A 323 -11.00 -2.97 -11.65
C ILE A 323 -10.90 -2.46 -13.08
N PHE A 324 -9.70 -2.18 -13.58
CA PHE A 324 -9.50 -1.69 -14.94
C PHE A 324 -9.83 -2.74 -16.01
N MET A 325 -9.59 -4.04 -15.76
CA MET A 325 -10.02 -5.12 -16.65
C MET A 325 -11.56 -5.17 -16.78
N THR A 326 -12.27 -4.91 -15.70
CA THR A 326 -13.74 -4.79 -15.70
C THR A 326 -14.18 -3.54 -16.46
N PHE A 327 -13.47 -2.43 -16.29
CA PHE A 327 -13.73 -1.18 -17.01
C PHE A 327 -13.48 -1.32 -18.52
N LEU A 328 -12.42 -2.02 -18.94
CA LEU A 328 -12.09 -2.28 -20.34
C LEU A 328 -13.21 -3.04 -21.07
N ARG A 329 -13.94 -3.91 -20.36
CA ARG A 329 -15.10 -4.64 -20.91
C ARG A 329 -16.38 -3.79 -20.96
N SER A 330 -16.39 -2.63 -20.32
CA SER A 330 -17.54 -1.74 -20.30
C SER A 330 -17.80 -1.06 -21.65
N LYS A 331 -18.98 -0.45 -21.79
CA LYS A 331 -19.33 0.36 -22.96
C LYS A 331 -18.65 1.73 -22.99
N ALA A 332 -18.04 2.16 -21.87
CA ALA A 332 -17.37 3.45 -21.79
C ALA A 332 -15.96 3.40 -22.41
N TRP A 333 -15.33 2.23 -22.45
CA TRP A 333 -14.08 2.09 -23.18
C TRP A 333 -14.39 2.15 -24.68
N PRO A 334 -13.84 3.15 -25.42
CA PRO A 334 -14.12 3.29 -26.83
C PRO A 334 -13.66 2.02 -27.54
N LYS A 335 -14.59 1.39 -28.25
CA LYS A 335 -14.21 0.35 -29.22
C LYS A 335 -13.38 1.03 -30.29
N SER A 336 -12.35 0.36 -30.80
CA SER A 336 -11.50 0.90 -31.87
C SER A 336 -12.37 1.54 -32.96
N ALA A 337 -11.91 2.67 -33.49
CA ALA A 337 -12.59 3.42 -34.54
C ALA A 337 -12.63 2.60 -35.82
N HIS A 338 -13.58 1.67 -35.89
CA HIS A 338 -13.91 0.95 -37.10
C HIS A 338 -15.35 1.26 -37.41
N SER A 339 -15.60 1.71 -38.63
CA SER A 339 -16.94 1.88 -39.15
C SER A 339 -17.67 0.56 -38.98
N SER A 340 -18.78 0.57 -38.24
CA SER A 340 -19.72 -0.54 -38.28
C SER A 340 -20.03 -0.85 -39.74
N MET A 341 -20.07 -2.13 -40.11
CA MET A 341 -20.43 -2.53 -41.47
C MET A 341 -21.72 -1.82 -41.88
N SER A 342 -21.73 -1.23 -43.08
CA SER A 342 -22.93 -0.57 -43.57
C SER A 342 -24.01 -1.62 -43.85
N SER A 343 -25.28 -1.19 -43.92
CA SER A 343 -26.37 -2.09 -44.32
C SER A 343 -26.11 -2.73 -45.71
N LYS A 344 -25.43 -2.01 -46.61
CA LYS A 344 -25.01 -2.52 -47.91
C LYS A 344 -23.94 -3.62 -47.79
N ASP A 345 -22.98 -3.46 -46.87
CA ASP A 345 -21.93 -4.47 -46.64
C ASP A 345 -22.52 -5.73 -46.00
N HIS A 346 -23.49 -5.59 -45.10
CA HIS A 346 -24.23 -6.72 -44.55
C HIS A 346 -25.01 -7.48 -45.63
N ALA A 347 -25.72 -6.78 -46.51
CA ALA A 347 -26.44 -7.40 -47.63
C ALA A 347 -25.49 -8.11 -48.60
N ARG A 348 -24.34 -7.49 -48.91
CA ARG A 348 -23.28 -8.09 -49.74
C ARG A 348 -22.69 -9.35 -49.08
N SER A 349 -22.40 -9.28 -47.78
CA SER A 349 -21.89 -10.42 -47.01
C SER A 349 -22.89 -11.58 -47.01
N ALA A 350 -24.18 -11.30 -46.78
CA ALA A 350 -25.23 -12.31 -46.81
C ALA A 350 -25.38 -12.97 -48.19
N PHE A 351 -25.22 -12.18 -49.27
CA PHE A 351 -25.26 -12.69 -50.63
C PHE A 351 -24.11 -13.66 -50.96
N TYR A 352 -22.87 -13.34 -50.55
CA TYR A 352 -21.69 -14.16 -50.89
C TYR A 352 -21.40 -15.30 -49.89
N LEU A 353 -21.76 -15.15 -48.61
CA LEU A 353 -21.42 -16.10 -47.54
C LEU A 353 -22.65 -16.85 -46.99
N GLY A 354 -23.86 -16.53 -47.47
CA GLY A 354 -25.13 -17.07 -46.99
C GLY A 354 -25.63 -16.40 -45.69
N GLU A 355 -26.78 -16.84 -45.19
CA GLU A 355 -27.43 -16.32 -43.96
C GLU A 355 -26.78 -16.78 -42.65
N ASN A 356 -25.52 -17.26 -42.69
CA ASN A 356 -24.79 -17.52 -41.45
C ASN A 356 -24.43 -16.19 -40.80
N LYS A 357 -25.08 -15.88 -39.68
CA LYS A 357 -24.78 -14.70 -38.88
C LYS A 357 -23.32 -14.75 -38.45
N ALA A 358 -22.49 -13.87 -39.01
CA ALA A 358 -21.10 -13.70 -38.59
C ALA A 358 -21.08 -13.41 -37.08
N ASN A 359 -20.53 -14.32 -36.28
CA ASN A 359 -20.38 -14.12 -34.85
C ASN A 359 -19.22 -13.16 -34.60
N PHE A 360 -19.47 -12.08 -33.86
CA PHE A 360 -18.43 -11.13 -33.46
C PHE A 360 -17.27 -11.82 -32.72
N GLN A 361 -17.55 -12.86 -31.94
CA GLN A 361 -16.52 -13.61 -31.20
C GLN A 361 -15.49 -14.29 -32.12
N ASN A 362 -15.87 -14.61 -33.35
CA ASN A 362 -15.00 -15.21 -34.36
C ASN A 362 -14.37 -14.15 -35.30
N SER A 363 -14.56 -12.87 -35.00
CA SER A 363 -13.98 -11.79 -35.80
C SER A 363 -12.53 -11.52 -35.42
N VAL A 364 -11.74 -11.09 -36.41
CA VAL A 364 -10.38 -10.58 -36.19
C VAL A 364 -10.37 -9.44 -35.16
N LEU A 365 -11.44 -8.64 -35.10
CA LEU A 365 -11.57 -7.55 -34.13
C LEU A 365 -11.69 -8.06 -32.69
N HIS A 366 -12.47 -9.12 -32.47
CA HIS A 366 -12.56 -9.74 -31.16
C HIS A 366 -11.23 -10.36 -30.75
N ALA A 367 -10.57 -11.09 -31.66
CA ALA A 367 -9.23 -11.64 -31.44
C ALA A 367 -8.21 -10.55 -31.06
N ARG A 368 -8.18 -9.43 -31.80
CA ARG A 368 -7.32 -8.27 -31.48
C ARG A 368 -7.63 -7.67 -30.11
N ARG A 369 -8.91 -7.60 -29.73
CA ARG A 369 -9.32 -7.04 -28.45
C ARG A 369 -8.91 -7.92 -27.28
N GLU A 370 -9.11 -9.24 -27.38
CA GLU A 370 -8.66 -10.17 -26.35
C GLU A 370 -7.12 -10.20 -26.28
N GLN A 371 -6.43 -10.18 -27.44
CA GLN A 371 -4.98 -10.06 -27.45
C GLN A 371 -4.50 -8.76 -26.78
N PHE A 372 -5.12 -7.62 -27.07
CA PHE A 372 -4.81 -6.36 -26.40
C PHE A 372 -5.01 -6.46 -24.88
N LYS A 373 -6.13 -7.04 -24.47
CA LYS A 373 -6.46 -7.24 -23.06
C LYS A 373 -5.43 -8.11 -22.35
N ASP A 374 -5.06 -9.24 -22.93
CA ASP A 374 -4.27 -10.26 -22.25
C ASP A 374 -2.75 -9.98 -22.35
N ASP A 375 -2.27 -9.50 -23.49
CA ASP A 375 -0.83 -9.31 -23.75
C ASP A 375 -0.31 -7.90 -23.45
N PHE A 376 -1.15 -6.87 -23.55
CA PHE A 376 -0.70 -5.46 -23.59
C PHE A 376 -1.31 -4.56 -22.52
N PHE A 377 -2.53 -4.85 -22.06
CA PHE A 377 -3.22 -4.01 -21.10
C PHE A 377 -2.68 -4.22 -19.67
N LEU A 378 -2.13 -3.16 -19.07
CA LEU A 378 -1.60 -3.15 -17.70
C LEU A 378 -0.60 -4.30 -17.41
N THR A 379 0.30 -4.55 -18.36
CA THR A 379 1.27 -5.67 -18.31
C THR A 379 2.24 -5.61 -17.13
N GLN A 380 2.48 -4.43 -16.58
CA GLN A 380 3.33 -4.22 -15.42
C GLN A 380 2.62 -4.52 -14.10
N LEU A 381 1.28 -4.56 -14.10
CA LEU A 381 0.53 -4.90 -12.89
C LEU A 381 0.39 -6.43 -12.74
N PRO A 382 0.61 -6.97 -11.54
CA PRO A 382 0.44 -8.38 -11.26
C PRO A 382 -1.04 -8.79 -11.32
N ASP A 383 -1.30 -10.04 -11.70
CA ASP A 383 -2.63 -10.66 -11.62
C ASP A 383 -2.88 -11.36 -10.28
N LYS A 384 -1.80 -11.83 -9.63
CA LYS A 384 -1.83 -12.50 -8.33
C LYS A 384 -0.82 -11.85 -7.38
N ILE A 385 -1.08 -11.95 -6.07
CA ILE A 385 -0.21 -11.37 -5.04
C ILE A 385 1.19 -12.00 -5.02
N GLU A 386 1.27 -13.27 -5.43
CA GLU A 386 2.51 -14.07 -5.39
C GLU A 386 3.43 -13.79 -6.58
N GLU A 387 2.95 -13.04 -7.59
CA GLU A 387 3.76 -12.69 -8.75
C GLU A 387 4.81 -11.66 -8.38
N VAL A 388 6.05 -11.97 -8.74
CA VAL A 388 7.20 -11.09 -8.53
C VAL A 388 7.22 -10.00 -9.62
N SER A 389 7.72 -8.81 -9.26
CA SER A 389 7.82 -7.66 -10.17
C SER A 389 8.59 -8.01 -11.44
N ARG A 390 8.09 -7.54 -12.59
CA ARG A 390 8.69 -7.77 -13.90
C ARG A 390 9.79 -6.75 -14.14
N ASP A 391 11.04 -7.18 -14.09
CA ASP A 391 12.13 -6.29 -14.49
C ASP A 391 12.07 -6.04 -16.01
N TYR A 392 12.00 -4.77 -16.38
CA TYR A 392 12.01 -4.31 -17.77
C TYR A 392 13.30 -4.70 -18.52
N ASN A 393 14.40 -4.90 -17.78
CA ASN A 393 15.73 -5.22 -18.31
C ASN A 393 16.19 -6.66 -18.00
N ALA A 394 15.37 -7.50 -17.37
CA ALA A 394 15.78 -8.88 -17.09
C ALA A 394 16.06 -9.62 -18.41
N SER A 395 17.23 -10.26 -18.45
CA SER A 395 17.56 -11.27 -19.45
C SER A 395 16.69 -12.50 -19.21
N ASP A 396 16.39 -13.23 -20.29
CA ASP A 396 15.50 -14.40 -20.36
C ASP A 396 15.96 -15.63 -19.54
N ASP A 397 16.94 -15.47 -18.65
CA ASP A 397 17.53 -16.55 -17.83
C ASP A 397 16.78 -16.79 -16.52
N SER A 398 15.62 -16.16 -16.30
CA SER A 398 14.75 -16.54 -15.20
C SER A 398 13.86 -17.71 -15.63
N ASP A 399 14.31 -18.92 -15.36
CA ASP A 399 13.58 -20.20 -15.45
C ASP A 399 12.37 -20.26 -14.47
N ASP A 400 11.50 -19.25 -14.45
CA ASP A 400 10.19 -19.37 -13.82
C ASP A 400 9.25 -20.06 -14.81
N GLU A 401 9.41 -21.39 -14.92
CA GLU A 401 8.57 -22.30 -15.75
C GLU A 401 7.06 -22.24 -15.39
N ASP A 402 6.67 -21.57 -14.30
CA ASP A 402 5.29 -21.43 -13.82
C ASP A 402 4.60 -20.11 -14.25
N SER A 403 5.26 -19.25 -15.04
CA SER A 403 4.66 -18.01 -15.55
C SER A 403 3.92 -18.26 -16.88
N ASP A 404 2.59 -18.41 -16.83
CA ASP A 404 1.69 -18.42 -18.01
C ASP A 404 1.76 -17.14 -18.88
N LYS A 405 2.58 -16.16 -18.50
CA LYS A 405 2.62 -14.84 -19.13
C LYS A 405 3.91 -14.59 -19.88
N LYS A 406 3.75 -13.86 -20.99
CA LYS A 406 4.84 -13.46 -21.87
C LYS A 406 5.88 -12.60 -21.16
N SER A 407 7.15 -12.87 -21.45
CA SER A 407 8.28 -12.06 -20.99
C SER A 407 8.26 -10.67 -21.65
N PRO A 408 8.90 -9.63 -21.07
CA PRO A 408 8.97 -8.30 -21.69
C PRO A 408 9.55 -8.32 -23.12
N LEU A 409 10.48 -9.24 -23.39
CA LEU A 409 11.05 -9.44 -24.72
C LEU A 409 10.02 -10.05 -25.68
N GLU A 410 9.30 -11.08 -25.25
CA GLU A 410 8.23 -11.70 -26.03
C GLU A 410 7.09 -10.72 -26.33
N ILE A 411 6.74 -9.83 -25.39
CA ILE A 411 5.77 -8.76 -25.61
C ILE A 411 6.28 -7.81 -26.70
N LYS A 412 7.56 -7.40 -26.66
CA LYS A 412 8.18 -6.56 -27.71
C LYS A 412 8.15 -7.25 -29.07
N GLN A 413 8.52 -8.53 -29.13
CA GLN A 413 8.47 -9.32 -30.37
C GLN A 413 7.04 -9.45 -30.89
N THR A 414 6.07 -9.72 -30.02
CA THR A 414 4.65 -9.82 -30.35
C THR A 414 4.13 -8.50 -30.90
N LEU A 415 4.50 -7.36 -30.31
CA LEU A 415 4.12 -6.03 -30.78
C LEU A 415 4.68 -5.75 -32.18
N LEU A 416 5.94 -6.10 -32.45
CA LEU A 416 6.56 -5.93 -33.77
C LEU A 416 5.89 -6.81 -34.83
N ARG A 417 5.57 -8.07 -34.49
CA ARG A 417 4.82 -8.98 -35.36
C ARG A 417 3.42 -8.45 -35.65
N LEU A 418 2.73 -7.94 -34.63
CA LEU A 418 1.41 -7.33 -34.77
C LEU A 418 1.46 -6.10 -35.68
N ALA A 419 2.40 -5.17 -35.45
CA ALA A 419 2.58 -3.97 -36.27
C ALA A 419 2.88 -4.33 -37.74
N THR A 420 3.71 -5.34 -37.98
CA THR A 420 4.03 -5.82 -39.33
C THR A 420 2.81 -6.43 -40.01
N THR A 421 2.04 -7.25 -39.28
CA THR A 421 0.82 -7.88 -39.80
C THR A 421 -0.23 -6.82 -40.13
N GLU A 422 -0.44 -5.84 -39.25
CA GLU A 422 -1.35 -4.72 -39.49
C GLU A 422 -0.91 -3.87 -40.67
N LEU A 423 0.39 -3.58 -40.81
CA LEU A 423 0.93 -2.88 -41.97
C LEU A 423 0.57 -3.60 -43.27
N MET A 424 0.78 -4.93 -43.34
CA MET A 424 0.48 -5.72 -44.53
C MET A 424 -1.03 -5.74 -44.85
N VAL A 425 -1.88 -5.93 -43.84
CA VAL A 425 -3.34 -6.02 -44.00
C VAL A 425 -3.93 -4.65 -44.35
N GLN A 426 -3.61 -3.61 -43.59
CA GLN A 426 -4.16 -2.26 -43.77
C GLN A 426 -3.73 -1.65 -45.11
N ARG A 427 -2.47 -1.86 -45.53
CA ARG A 427 -2.00 -1.41 -46.84
C ARG A 427 -2.71 -2.11 -48.00
N LYS A 428 -3.09 -3.38 -47.85
CA LYS A 428 -3.83 -4.12 -48.88
C LYS A 428 -5.31 -3.74 -48.93
N ILE A 429 -5.94 -3.46 -47.79
CA ILE A 429 -7.38 -3.17 -47.72
C ILE A 429 -7.68 -1.67 -47.93
N TYR A 430 -6.94 -0.78 -47.26
CA TYR A 430 -7.23 0.66 -47.20
C TYR A 430 -6.12 1.53 -47.82
N GLY A 431 -5.04 0.92 -48.33
CA GLY A 431 -3.96 1.62 -49.03
C GLY A 431 -3.03 2.46 -48.14
N SER A 432 -3.35 2.63 -46.86
CA SER A 432 -2.59 3.46 -45.92
C SER A 432 -2.49 2.82 -44.54
N PHE A 433 -1.41 3.13 -43.82
CA PHE A 433 -1.15 2.68 -42.46
C PHE A 433 -0.30 3.73 -41.76
N THR A 434 -0.65 4.07 -40.51
CA THR A 434 0.13 5.00 -39.68
C THR A 434 0.42 4.32 -38.35
N LEU A 435 1.70 4.26 -37.98
CA LEU A 435 2.15 3.83 -36.66
C LEU A 435 2.61 5.07 -35.89
N CYS A 436 2.04 5.28 -34.70
CA CYS A 436 2.49 6.31 -33.78
C CYS A 436 3.26 5.65 -32.64
N GLN A 437 4.50 6.12 -32.42
CA GLN A 437 5.25 5.81 -31.21
C GLN A 437 5.35 7.10 -30.41
N THR A 438 4.94 7.03 -29.15
CA THR A 438 5.18 8.09 -28.18
C THR A 438 6.21 7.57 -27.18
N ASP A 439 7.19 8.40 -26.87
CA ASP A 439 8.15 8.12 -25.81
C ASP A 439 8.16 9.31 -24.86
N PHE A 440 8.34 9.03 -23.58
CA PHE A 440 8.49 10.09 -22.59
C PHE A 440 9.90 10.63 -22.68
N LYS A 441 10.04 11.96 -22.76
CA LYS A 441 11.34 12.63 -22.93
C LYS A 441 12.37 12.17 -21.89
N TRP A 442 11.95 11.89 -20.65
CA TRP A 442 12.79 11.40 -19.57
C TRP A 442 12.01 10.52 -18.58
N PHE A 443 12.46 9.26 -18.42
CA PHE A 443 12.09 8.34 -17.31
C PHE A 443 13.21 8.23 -16.25
N GLY A 444 14.34 8.92 -16.46
CA GLY A 444 15.56 8.77 -15.65
C GLY A 444 15.50 9.33 -14.23
N PRO A 445 14.92 10.53 -13.99
CA PRO A 445 14.88 11.11 -12.65
C PRO A 445 13.65 10.70 -11.82
N SER A 446 12.67 10.01 -12.41
CA SER A 446 11.55 9.45 -11.65
C SER A 446 12.03 8.28 -10.80
N LEU A 447 11.51 8.19 -9.57
CA LEU A 447 11.78 7.08 -8.67
C LEU A 447 11.56 5.75 -9.40
N PRO A 448 12.48 4.78 -9.31
CA PRO A 448 12.33 3.47 -9.93
C PRO A 448 11.03 2.84 -9.42
N HIS A 449 10.23 2.35 -10.36
CA HIS A 449 8.91 1.76 -10.12
C HIS A 449 9.02 0.32 -9.63
#